data_AF-A0A2T2UDB8-F1
#
_entry.id   AF-A0A2T2UDB8-F1
#
_cell.length_a   1.000
_cell.length_b   1.000
_cell.length_c   1.000
_cell.angle_alpha   90.00
_cell.angle_beta   90.00
_cell.angle_gamma   90.00
#
_symmetry.space_group_name_H-M   'P 1'
#
loop_
_entity.id
_entity.type
_entity.pdbx_description
1 polymer ?
#
loop_
_entity_poly.entity_id
_entity_poly.type
_entity_poly.pdbx_seq_one_letter_code
_entity_poly.pdbx_strand_id
1 'polypeptide(L)'
;MSPRKRTGKSRGLPANLYAVTKRGRTYYRYQRPDTGEWRGAGYDRQAAIRAAKRANEQLTPAEPVSEAAYQRMVSGDGLAIEDLGERFKSHLREVTDSRGRRRAGKTLYEYDRMVDRAVTAWAGRDAGDITRADVTAFLEPFGGRSYGAYRTVLHQLFAYFVATSDRDDNPVAGTLTKPHVVERTRLTQAEFDAVREHAPPWLANAMDLSLVTLQARAEIAAMRFDDERQAGYLFVDRAARGHPALPRRYRLAVHGPPAAEPPTPRILGAQGALDGRRARHAFARVPPGARRGGSGRASGAPPAPQLPRSTGPGRRPATGGGLVQGCGATPVRPHHRGYD
;
A
#
# COMPACT_ATOMS: atom_id res chain seq x y z
N MET A 1 25.50 -11.87 22.91
CA MET A 1 26.60 -11.30 23.76
C MET A 1 26.90 -9.84 23.38
N SER A 2 27.07 -8.94 24.36
CA SER A 2 27.40 -7.53 24.09
C SER A 2 28.82 -7.35 23.52
N PRO A 3 29.02 -6.50 22.50
CA PRO A 3 30.33 -6.31 21.85
C PRO A 3 31.39 -5.80 22.82
N ARG A 4 32.57 -6.45 22.86
CA ARG A 4 33.69 -6.03 23.71
C ARG A 4 34.34 -4.74 23.18
N LYS A 5 34.59 -3.79 24.09
CA LYS A 5 35.35 -2.56 23.79
C LYS A 5 36.74 -2.90 23.26
N ARG A 6 37.03 -2.49 22.01
CA ARG A 6 38.31 -2.70 21.34
C ARG A 6 39.39 -1.81 21.95
N THR A 7 40.20 -2.35 22.86
CA THR A 7 41.46 -1.75 23.32
C THR A 7 42.63 -2.26 22.46
N GLY A 8 43.77 -1.55 22.46
CA GLY A 8 44.96 -1.94 21.67
C GLY A 8 45.43 -3.38 21.93
N LYS A 9 45.28 -3.87 23.16
CA LYS A 9 45.61 -5.26 23.56
C LYS A 9 44.62 -6.32 23.06
N SER A 10 43.40 -5.91 22.73
CA SER A 10 42.34 -6.78 22.18
C SER A 10 42.21 -6.70 20.66
N ARG A 11 43.01 -5.85 20.00
CA ARG A 11 42.92 -5.63 18.56
C ARG A 11 43.30 -6.91 17.81
N GLY A 12 42.34 -7.46 17.07
CA GLY A 12 42.53 -8.63 16.21
C GLY A 12 42.62 -9.97 16.95
N LEU A 13 42.14 -10.07 18.19
CA LEU A 13 41.90 -11.35 18.85
C LEU A 13 40.45 -11.80 18.58
N PRO A 14 40.20 -13.09 18.29
CA PRO A 14 38.85 -13.64 18.15
C PRO A 14 38.08 -13.60 19.49
N ALA A 15 36.77 -13.85 19.43
CA ALA A 15 35.94 -14.02 20.62
C ALA A 15 36.56 -15.05 21.57
N ASN A 16 36.31 -14.91 22.87
CA ASN A 16 36.78 -15.82 23.92
C ASN A 16 38.31 -15.93 24.10
N LEU A 17 39.13 -15.18 23.34
CA LEU A 17 40.59 -15.12 23.52
C LEU A 17 41.04 -13.80 24.17
N TYR A 18 41.90 -13.90 25.18
CA TYR A 18 42.33 -12.78 26.01
C TYR A 18 43.86 -12.75 26.12
N ALA A 19 44.46 -11.59 25.84
CA ALA A 19 45.87 -11.34 26.13
C ALA A 19 46.04 -10.84 27.57
N VAL A 20 46.95 -11.45 28.30
CA VAL A 20 47.34 -11.04 29.65
C VAL A 20 48.84 -10.82 29.68
N THR A 21 49.29 -9.66 30.18
CA THR A 21 50.71 -9.34 30.31
C THR A 21 51.12 -9.52 31.76
N LYS A 22 52.12 -10.37 32.03
CA LYS A 22 52.69 -10.58 33.37
C LYS A 22 54.21 -10.53 33.27
N ARG A 23 54.85 -9.68 34.08
CA ARG A 23 56.32 -9.50 34.11
C ARG A 23 56.93 -9.28 32.71
N GLY A 24 56.33 -8.40 31.91
CA GLY A 24 56.81 -8.06 30.56
C GLY A 24 56.51 -9.08 29.45
N ARG A 25 56.01 -10.29 29.76
CA ARG A 25 55.62 -11.30 28.76
C ARG A 25 54.10 -11.35 28.60
N THR A 26 53.65 -11.37 27.35
CA THR A 26 52.22 -11.53 27.01
C THR A 26 51.91 -12.99 26.77
N TYR A 27 50.89 -13.50 27.48
CA TYR A 27 50.37 -14.85 27.31
C TYR A 27 48.88 -14.80 26.98
N TYR A 28 48.40 -15.77 26.23
CA TYR A 28 47.02 -15.85 25.79
C TYR A 28 46.23 -16.86 26.62
N ARG A 29 45.03 -16.48 27.04
CA ARG A 29 44.08 -17.35 27.74
C ARG A 29 42.76 -17.38 26.97
N TYR A 30 42.20 -18.56 26.86
CA TYR A 30 40.90 -18.83 26.25
C TYR A 30 39.86 -19.04 27.35
N GLN A 31 38.70 -18.41 27.24
CA GLN A 31 37.56 -18.66 28.11
C GLN A 31 36.56 -19.55 27.36
N ARG A 32 36.27 -20.73 27.90
CA ARG A 32 35.32 -21.64 27.29
C ARG A 32 33.89 -21.04 27.31
N PRO A 33 33.18 -20.99 26.17
CA PRO A 33 31.84 -20.42 26.11
C PRO A 33 30.75 -21.32 26.72
N ASP A 34 31.00 -22.63 26.82
CA ASP A 34 30.07 -23.61 27.40
C ASP A 34 30.19 -23.70 28.94
N THR A 35 31.41 -23.74 29.47
CA THR A 35 31.64 -23.91 30.92
C THR A 35 32.11 -22.64 31.64
N GLY A 36 32.51 -21.60 30.92
CA GLY A 36 33.10 -20.38 31.49
C GLY A 36 34.55 -20.56 32.00
N GLU A 37 35.11 -21.77 31.92
CA GLU A 37 36.45 -22.09 32.40
C GLU A 37 37.56 -21.44 31.58
N TRP A 38 38.67 -21.09 32.25
CA TRP A 38 39.83 -20.52 31.60
C TRP A 38 40.91 -21.56 31.28
N ARG A 39 41.37 -21.60 30.03
CA ARG A 39 42.48 -22.44 29.55
C ARG A 39 43.62 -21.59 28.99
N GLY A 40 44.85 -22.07 29.10
CA GLY A 40 46.02 -21.42 28.50
C GLY A 40 46.10 -21.71 27.00
N ALA A 41 46.31 -20.69 26.16
CA ALA A 41 46.47 -20.81 24.71
C ALA A 41 47.93 -20.58 24.25
N GLY A 42 48.86 -20.42 25.19
CA GLY A 42 50.29 -20.25 24.93
C GLY A 42 50.74 -18.79 24.79
N TYR A 43 51.97 -18.62 24.28
CA TYR A 43 52.64 -17.31 24.11
C TYR A 43 52.66 -16.83 22.66
N ASP A 44 52.53 -17.72 21.68
CA ASP A 44 52.44 -17.35 20.26
C ASP A 44 51.03 -16.83 19.95
N ARG A 45 50.97 -15.58 19.51
CA ARG A 45 49.73 -14.90 19.11
C ARG A 45 49.01 -15.62 17.98
N GLN A 46 49.73 -16.06 16.96
CA GLN A 46 49.11 -16.63 15.76
C GLN A 46 48.58 -18.04 16.03
N ALA A 47 49.35 -18.87 16.75
CA ALA A 47 48.88 -20.17 17.20
C ALA A 47 47.64 -20.05 18.12
N ALA A 48 47.65 -19.11 19.07
CA ALA A 48 46.53 -18.89 19.98
C ALA A 48 45.26 -18.45 19.23
N ILE A 49 45.38 -17.61 18.20
CA ILE A 49 44.24 -17.18 17.36
C ILE A 49 43.65 -18.37 16.59
N ARG A 50 44.49 -19.21 15.96
CA ARG A 50 44.01 -20.39 15.21
C ARG A 50 43.31 -21.37 16.14
N ALA A 51 43.91 -21.67 17.29
CA ALA A 51 43.32 -22.56 18.29
C ALA A 51 41.98 -22.03 18.83
N ALA A 52 41.90 -20.73 19.13
CA ALA A 52 40.68 -20.12 19.64
C ALA A 52 39.53 -20.10 18.63
N LYS A 53 39.81 -19.88 17.34
CA LYS A 53 38.78 -19.97 16.28
C LYS A 53 38.17 -21.37 16.23
N ARG A 54 39.01 -22.41 16.17
CA ARG A 54 38.57 -23.81 16.15
C ARG A 54 37.80 -24.19 17.42
N ALA A 55 38.25 -23.71 18.58
CA ALA A 55 37.55 -23.96 19.84
C ALA A 55 36.18 -23.26 19.90
N ASN A 56 36.07 -22.03 19.38
CA ASN A 56 34.79 -21.33 19.30
C ASN A 56 33.79 -22.04 18.37
N GLU A 57 34.24 -22.58 17.24
CA GLU A 57 33.38 -23.35 16.34
C GLU A 57 32.80 -24.60 17.01
N GLN A 58 33.56 -25.26 17.90
CA GLN A 58 33.14 -26.51 18.54
C GLN A 58 32.39 -26.33 19.85
N LEU A 59 32.72 -25.30 20.63
CA LEU A 59 32.26 -25.17 22.02
C LEU A 59 31.20 -24.08 22.20
N THR A 60 31.00 -23.19 21.23
CA THR A 60 29.95 -22.16 21.36
C THR A 60 28.60 -22.87 21.34
N PRO A 61 27.78 -22.75 22.40
CA PRO A 61 26.43 -23.29 22.41
C PRO A 61 25.69 -22.76 21.19
N ALA A 62 25.00 -23.62 20.46
CA ALA A 62 24.17 -23.18 19.35
C ALA A 62 23.11 -22.21 19.91
N GLU A 63 23.32 -20.90 19.76
CA GLU A 63 22.18 -20.01 19.72
C GLU A 63 21.31 -20.47 18.55
N PRO A 64 19.97 -20.34 18.63
CA PRO A 64 19.11 -20.66 17.51
C PRO A 64 19.44 -19.70 16.36
N VAL A 65 20.42 -20.09 15.55
CA VAL A 65 20.65 -19.50 14.25
C VAL A 65 19.36 -19.74 13.51
N SER A 66 18.76 -18.69 12.97
CA SER A 66 17.66 -18.86 12.03
C SER A 66 18.21 -19.71 10.90
N GLU A 67 17.78 -20.97 10.85
CA GLU A 67 18.20 -21.93 9.81
C GLU A 67 17.96 -21.29 8.43
N ALA A 68 16.87 -20.53 8.28
CA ALA A 68 16.57 -19.75 7.09
C ALA A 68 17.60 -18.65 6.78
N ALA A 69 18.23 -18.03 7.78
CA ALA A 69 19.29 -17.04 7.55
C ALA A 69 20.63 -17.70 7.19
N TYR A 70 20.95 -18.86 7.79
CA TYR A 70 22.13 -19.65 7.43
C TYR A 70 22.01 -20.21 6.01
N GLN A 71 20.87 -20.82 5.68
CA GLN A 71 20.58 -21.32 4.34
C GLN A 71 20.62 -20.20 3.29
N ARG A 72 20.18 -18.98 3.59
CA ARG A 72 20.33 -17.81 2.71
C ARG A 72 21.79 -17.40 2.47
N MET A 73 22.64 -17.49 3.49
CA MET A 73 24.08 -17.18 3.36
C MET A 73 24.85 -18.27 2.60
N VAL A 74 24.42 -19.53 2.72
CA VAL A 74 25.09 -20.69 2.10
C VAL A 74 24.61 -20.92 0.67
N SER A 75 23.31 -20.76 0.42
CA SER A 75 22.68 -21.16 -0.84
C SER A 75 22.56 -20.04 -1.87
N GLY A 76 22.77 -18.77 -1.49
CA GLY A 76 22.87 -17.64 -2.42
C GLY A 76 21.58 -17.23 -3.16
N ASP A 77 20.56 -18.08 -3.21
CA ASP A 77 19.52 -17.99 -4.27
C ASP A 77 18.06 -17.86 -3.78
N GLY A 78 17.82 -17.53 -2.51
CA GLY A 78 16.46 -17.27 -1.98
C GLY A 78 16.26 -15.80 -1.62
N LEU A 79 15.39 -15.08 -2.34
CA LEU A 79 14.87 -13.80 -1.84
C LEU A 79 13.74 -14.06 -0.85
N ALA A 80 13.86 -13.41 0.31
CA ALA A 80 12.83 -13.44 1.34
C ALA A 80 11.51 -12.91 0.77
N ILE A 81 10.39 -13.49 1.20
CA ILE A 81 9.08 -13.03 0.73
C ILE A 81 8.82 -11.55 1.08
N GLU A 82 9.45 -11.03 2.14
CA GLU A 82 9.40 -9.62 2.51
C GLU A 82 9.95 -8.71 1.42
N ASP A 83 11.14 -9.04 0.90
CA ASP A 83 11.80 -8.27 -0.14
C ASP A 83 11.01 -8.33 -1.46
N LEU A 84 10.53 -9.53 -1.81
CA LEU A 84 9.70 -9.75 -2.99
C LEU A 84 8.34 -9.05 -2.88
N GLY A 85 7.76 -9.01 -1.68
CA GLY A 85 6.55 -8.25 -1.37
C GLY A 85 6.72 -6.75 -1.61
N GLU A 86 7.84 -6.16 -1.19
CA GLU A 86 8.11 -4.73 -1.44
C GLU A 86 8.36 -4.44 -2.93
N ARG A 87 9.06 -5.34 -3.63
CA ARG A 87 9.23 -5.25 -5.10
C ARG A 87 7.90 -5.30 -5.82
N PHE A 88 7.00 -6.20 -5.42
CA PHE A 88 5.65 -6.28 -5.97
C PHE A 88 4.84 -4.99 -5.73
N LYS A 89 4.88 -4.44 -4.51
CA LYS A 89 4.20 -3.17 -4.20
C LYS A 89 4.75 -2.02 -5.06
N SER A 90 6.07 -1.95 -5.24
CA SER A 90 6.72 -0.97 -6.12
C SER A 90 6.29 -1.14 -7.57
N HIS A 91 6.27 -2.38 -8.08
CA HIS A 91 5.79 -2.72 -9.41
C HIS A 91 4.33 -2.28 -9.62
N LEU A 92 3.43 -2.50 -8.66
CA LEU A 92 2.03 -2.06 -8.76
C LEU A 92 1.86 -0.54 -8.86
N ARG A 93 2.77 0.23 -8.26
CA ARG A 93 2.79 1.70 -8.35
C ARG A 93 3.26 2.16 -9.74
N GLU A 94 4.09 1.36 -10.40
CA GLU A 94 4.69 1.64 -11.70
C GLU A 94 3.82 1.22 -12.89
N VAL A 95 3.09 0.12 -12.76
CA VAL A 95 2.28 -0.43 -13.85
C VAL A 95 1.07 0.44 -14.16
N THR A 96 0.80 0.54 -15.46
CA THR A 96 -0.43 1.16 -15.98
C THR A 96 -1.37 0.11 -16.54
N ASP A 97 -2.67 0.38 -16.46
CA ASP A 97 -3.66 -0.42 -17.17
C ASP A 97 -3.51 -0.29 -18.70
N SER A 98 -4.22 -1.11 -19.48
CA SER A 98 -4.17 -1.09 -20.95
C SER A 98 -4.52 0.27 -21.58
N ARG A 99 -5.02 1.23 -20.79
CA ARG A 99 -5.31 2.61 -21.20
C ARG A 99 -4.31 3.61 -20.61
N GLY A 100 -3.14 3.16 -20.20
CA GLY A 100 -2.05 3.99 -19.68
C GLY A 100 -2.30 4.61 -18.30
N ARG A 101 -3.30 4.15 -17.54
CA ARG A 101 -3.64 4.75 -16.23
C ARG A 101 -3.06 3.98 -15.06
N ARG A 102 -2.51 4.72 -14.11
CA ARG A 102 -2.06 4.18 -12.82
C ARG A 102 -3.25 3.76 -11.95
N ARG A 103 -2.99 2.80 -11.05
CA ARG A 103 -3.97 2.38 -10.04
C ARG A 103 -4.29 3.53 -9.09
N ALA A 104 -5.52 3.56 -8.59
CA ALA A 104 -5.94 4.59 -7.63
C ALA A 104 -5.22 4.39 -6.29
N GLY A 105 -4.86 5.49 -5.61
CA GLY A 105 -4.13 5.44 -4.33
C GLY A 105 -4.83 4.60 -3.26
N LYS A 106 -6.15 4.69 -3.15
CA LYS A 106 -6.93 3.83 -2.22
C LYS A 106 -6.81 2.34 -2.54
N THR A 107 -6.77 1.97 -3.82
CA THR A 107 -6.59 0.58 -4.24
C THR A 107 -5.19 0.09 -3.88
N LEU A 108 -4.16 0.91 -4.09
CA LEU A 108 -2.79 0.60 -3.70
C LEU A 108 -2.67 0.43 -2.18
N TYR A 109 -3.26 1.32 -1.39
CA TYR A 109 -3.28 1.21 0.07
C TYR A 109 -3.89 -0.13 0.54
N GLU A 110 -5.02 -0.54 -0.02
CA GLU A 110 -5.63 -1.83 0.33
C GLU A 110 -4.75 -3.02 -0.09
N TYR A 111 -4.11 -2.94 -1.26
CA TYR A 111 -3.22 -3.99 -1.73
C TYR A 111 -1.98 -4.10 -0.84
N ASP A 112 -1.34 -2.97 -0.50
CA ASP A 112 -0.21 -2.90 0.41
C ASP A 112 -0.57 -3.54 1.75
N ARG A 113 -1.70 -3.15 2.35
CA ARG A 113 -2.20 -3.74 3.61
C ARG A 113 -2.42 -5.25 3.52
N MET A 114 -2.96 -5.74 2.40
CA MET A 114 -3.21 -7.17 2.19
C MET A 114 -1.91 -7.95 2.01
N VAL A 115 -0.97 -7.41 1.24
CA VAL A 115 0.36 -8.00 1.03
C VAL A 115 1.12 -8.02 2.34
N ASP A 116 1.20 -6.91 3.08
CA ASP A 116 1.93 -6.82 4.34
C ASP A 116 1.43 -7.84 5.37
N ARG A 117 0.10 -8.02 5.47
CA ARG A 117 -0.48 -9.04 6.36
C ARG A 117 -0.08 -10.46 5.96
N ALA A 118 -0.06 -10.76 4.67
CA ALA A 118 0.30 -12.08 4.16
C ALA A 118 1.80 -12.36 4.32
N VAL A 119 2.64 -11.41 3.92
CA VAL A 119 4.10 -11.43 4.09
C VAL A 119 4.47 -11.62 5.57
N THR A 120 3.81 -10.90 6.49
CA THR A 120 4.04 -11.05 7.94
C THR A 120 3.67 -12.45 8.43
N ALA A 121 2.63 -13.07 7.88
CA ALA A 121 2.23 -14.44 8.25
C ALA A 121 3.25 -15.50 7.79
N TRP A 122 4.06 -15.18 6.79
CA TRP A 122 5.10 -16.07 6.24
C TRP A 122 6.52 -15.56 6.51
N ALA A 123 6.68 -14.68 7.50
CA ALA A 123 7.93 -14.00 7.75
C ALA A 123 9.10 -14.99 7.96
N GLY A 124 10.24 -14.69 7.35
CA GLY A 124 11.44 -15.51 7.40
C GLY A 124 11.46 -16.71 6.45
N ARG A 125 10.40 -16.96 5.68
CA ARG A 125 10.35 -18.00 4.64
C ARG A 125 10.68 -17.43 3.26
N ASP A 126 11.23 -18.28 2.39
CA ASP A 126 11.44 -17.93 0.99
C ASP A 126 10.16 -18.14 0.18
N ALA A 127 10.02 -17.40 -0.93
CA ALA A 127 8.82 -17.50 -1.77
C ALA A 127 8.63 -18.90 -2.39
N GLY A 128 9.71 -19.65 -2.59
CA GLY A 128 9.68 -21.04 -3.06
C GLY A 128 9.06 -22.01 -2.04
N ASP A 129 9.26 -21.76 -0.75
CA ASP A 129 8.81 -22.65 0.33
C ASP A 129 7.32 -22.54 0.64
N ILE A 130 6.64 -21.52 0.10
CA ILE A 130 5.24 -21.27 0.41
C ILE A 130 4.37 -22.19 -0.44
N THR A 131 3.71 -23.13 0.23
CA THR A 131 2.88 -24.14 -0.41
C THR A 131 1.43 -23.69 -0.54
N ARG A 132 0.64 -24.41 -1.34
CA ARG A 132 -0.82 -24.23 -1.36
C ARG A 132 -1.46 -24.41 0.03
N ALA A 133 -0.91 -25.29 0.86
CA ALA A 133 -1.41 -25.52 2.21
C ALA A 133 -1.22 -24.27 3.08
N ASP A 134 -0.07 -23.61 2.99
CA ASP A 134 0.21 -22.35 3.71
C ASP A 134 -0.74 -21.23 3.27
N VAL A 135 -0.98 -21.10 1.96
CA VAL A 135 -1.94 -20.12 1.43
C VAL A 135 -3.36 -20.42 1.93
N THR A 136 -3.76 -21.69 1.92
CA THR A 136 -5.08 -22.10 2.40
C THR A 136 -5.23 -21.82 3.89
N ALA A 137 -4.21 -22.16 4.70
CA ALA A 137 -4.19 -21.88 6.13
C ALA A 137 -4.28 -20.37 6.43
N PHE A 138 -3.61 -19.54 5.64
CA PHE A 138 -3.73 -18.08 5.74
C PHE A 138 -5.14 -17.60 5.38
N LEU A 139 -5.76 -18.16 4.35
CA LEU A 139 -7.07 -17.72 3.85
C LEU A 139 -8.24 -18.23 4.71
N GLU A 140 -8.09 -19.36 5.39
CA GLU A 140 -9.17 -20.06 6.09
C GLU A 140 -9.97 -19.19 7.08
N PRO A 141 -9.34 -18.34 7.92
CA PRO A 141 -10.05 -17.53 8.91
C PRO A 141 -10.92 -16.42 8.32
N PHE A 142 -10.80 -16.11 7.03
CA PHE A 142 -11.53 -15.01 6.41
C PHE A 142 -12.92 -15.41 5.91
N GLY A 143 -13.90 -14.54 6.13
CA GLY A 143 -15.22 -14.64 5.50
C GLY A 143 -15.16 -14.43 3.98
N GLY A 144 -16.16 -14.92 3.24
CA GLY A 144 -16.12 -15.07 1.77
C GLY A 144 -15.69 -13.83 0.98
N ARG A 145 -16.13 -12.63 1.38
CA ARG A 145 -15.72 -11.37 0.71
C ARG A 145 -14.24 -11.07 0.90
N SER A 146 -13.74 -11.16 2.13
CA SER A 146 -12.33 -10.93 2.45
C SER A 146 -11.48 -12.03 1.83
N TYR A 147 -11.92 -13.28 1.91
CA TYR A 147 -11.28 -14.44 1.29
C TYR A 147 -11.04 -14.18 -0.21
N GLY A 148 -12.08 -13.80 -0.96
CA GLY A 148 -11.96 -13.53 -2.39
C GLY A 148 -11.04 -12.34 -2.71
N ALA A 149 -11.09 -11.29 -1.88
CA ALA A 149 -10.22 -10.12 -2.04
C ALA A 149 -8.73 -10.48 -1.82
N TYR A 150 -8.41 -11.17 -0.71
CA TYR A 150 -7.06 -11.66 -0.43
C TYR A 150 -6.59 -12.61 -1.52
N ARG A 151 -7.40 -13.61 -1.90
CA ARG A 151 -7.06 -14.56 -2.98
C ARG A 151 -6.72 -13.84 -4.28
N THR A 152 -7.45 -12.78 -4.64
CA THR A 152 -7.18 -11.99 -5.86
C THR A 152 -5.85 -11.25 -5.81
N VAL A 153 -5.50 -10.67 -4.65
CA VAL A 153 -4.22 -9.97 -4.48
C VAL A 153 -3.06 -10.95 -4.40
N LEU A 154 -3.21 -12.03 -3.64
CA LEU A 154 -2.20 -13.09 -3.55
C LEU A 154 -1.96 -13.77 -4.89
N HIS A 155 -3.00 -13.99 -5.69
CA HIS A 155 -2.83 -14.53 -7.04
C HIS A 155 -1.98 -13.59 -7.92
N GLN A 156 -2.15 -12.27 -7.80
CA GLN A 156 -1.31 -11.29 -8.50
C GLN A 156 0.13 -11.28 -7.96
N LEU A 157 0.30 -11.39 -6.64
CA LEU A 157 1.62 -11.46 -5.99
C LEU A 157 2.42 -12.67 -6.48
N PHE A 158 1.83 -13.87 -6.44
CA PHE A 158 2.52 -15.07 -6.90
C PHE A 158 2.66 -15.13 -8.43
N ALA A 159 1.74 -14.54 -9.19
CA ALA A 159 1.93 -14.38 -10.63
C ALA A 159 3.12 -13.44 -10.95
N TYR A 160 3.34 -12.41 -10.12
CA TYR A 160 4.53 -11.57 -10.22
C TYR A 160 5.80 -12.37 -9.93
N PHE A 161 5.83 -13.19 -8.88
CA PHE A 161 6.98 -14.05 -8.57
C PHE A 161 7.32 -15.03 -9.70
N VAL A 162 6.29 -15.59 -10.35
CA VAL A 162 6.49 -16.44 -11.53
C VAL A 162 7.06 -15.63 -12.70
N ALA A 163 6.54 -14.43 -12.95
CA ALA A 163 7.02 -13.57 -14.02
C ALA A 163 8.47 -13.08 -13.81
N THR A 164 8.91 -12.92 -12.56
CA THR A 164 10.28 -12.52 -12.19
C THR A 164 11.23 -13.70 -12.01
N SER A 165 10.78 -14.93 -12.25
CA SER A 165 11.56 -16.16 -12.07
C SER A 165 12.00 -16.42 -10.62
N ASP A 166 11.29 -15.86 -9.64
CA ASP A 166 11.51 -16.14 -8.20
C ASP A 166 10.76 -17.42 -7.76
N ARG A 167 9.90 -17.96 -8.61
CA ARG A 167 9.11 -19.19 -8.38
C ARG A 167 8.61 -19.79 -9.70
N ASP A 168 8.42 -21.10 -9.76
CA ASP A 168 7.92 -21.78 -10.98
C ASP A 168 6.39 -21.81 -11.13
N ASP A 169 5.64 -21.87 -10.02
CA ASP A 169 4.18 -22.05 -10.04
C ASP A 169 3.43 -21.06 -9.13
N ASN A 170 2.12 -20.91 -9.36
CA ASN A 170 1.26 -20.09 -8.50
C ASN A 170 0.45 -20.98 -7.52
N PRO A 171 0.80 -21.02 -6.21
CA PRO A 171 0.14 -21.89 -5.25
C PRO A 171 -1.32 -21.49 -5.00
N VAL A 172 -1.67 -20.23 -5.28
CA VAL A 172 -3.03 -19.68 -5.10
C VAL A 172 -4.01 -20.21 -6.13
N ALA A 173 -3.55 -20.59 -7.33
CA ALA A 173 -4.41 -20.94 -8.46
C ALA A 173 -5.41 -22.06 -8.13
N GLY A 174 -4.99 -23.08 -7.39
CA GLY A 174 -5.85 -24.19 -6.98
C GLY A 174 -6.39 -24.12 -5.55
N THR A 175 -6.43 -22.93 -4.96
CA THR A 175 -7.19 -22.69 -3.72
C THR A 175 -8.69 -22.63 -4.01
N LEU A 176 -9.50 -23.08 -3.05
CA LEU A 176 -10.96 -23.02 -3.13
C LEU A 176 -11.45 -21.59 -3.26
N THR A 177 -12.70 -21.41 -3.68
CA THR A 177 -13.39 -20.11 -3.61
C THR A 177 -14.49 -20.20 -2.56
N LYS A 178 -14.49 -19.31 -1.57
CA LYS A 178 -15.59 -19.22 -0.60
C LYS A 178 -16.71 -18.34 -1.17
N PRO A 179 -17.96 -18.84 -1.26
CA PRO A 179 -19.08 -18.01 -1.67
C PRO A 179 -19.32 -16.91 -0.63
N HIS A 180 -19.80 -15.75 -1.09
CA HIS A 180 -20.21 -14.66 -0.23
C HIS A 180 -21.64 -14.26 -0.58
N VAL A 181 -22.54 -14.46 0.37
CA VAL A 181 -23.92 -13.98 0.26
C VAL A 181 -23.96 -12.53 0.71
N VAL A 182 -24.63 -11.68 -0.08
CA VAL A 182 -24.74 -10.26 0.22
C VAL A 182 -25.81 -10.06 1.29
N GLU A 183 -25.39 -9.66 2.50
CA GLU A 183 -26.28 -9.50 3.67
C GLU A 183 -27.10 -8.20 3.66
N ARG A 184 -26.65 -7.17 2.93
CA ARG A 184 -27.36 -5.88 2.88
C ARG A 184 -28.74 -6.03 2.24
N THR A 185 -29.77 -5.57 2.94
CA THR A 185 -31.15 -5.53 2.45
C THR A 185 -31.40 -4.29 1.59
N ARG A 186 -32.49 -4.32 0.80
CA ARG A 186 -32.97 -3.14 0.07
C ARG A 186 -33.77 -2.27 1.03
N LEU A 187 -33.64 -0.95 0.89
CA LEU A 187 -34.41 0.03 1.64
C LEU A 187 -35.73 0.27 0.91
N THR A 188 -36.85 0.15 1.62
CA THR A 188 -38.18 0.49 1.12
C THR A 188 -38.43 1.99 1.21
N GLN A 189 -39.43 2.49 0.47
CA GLN A 189 -39.80 3.91 0.52
C GLN A 189 -40.23 4.32 1.94
N ALA A 190 -41.05 3.51 2.62
CA ALA A 190 -41.50 3.80 3.98
C ALA A 190 -40.34 3.89 4.98
N GLU A 191 -39.34 3.00 4.87
CA GLU A 191 -38.14 3.08 5.71
C GLU A 191 -37.30 4.31 5.38
N PHE A 192 -37.19 4.69 4.10
CA PHE A 192 -36.50 5.92 3.70
C PHE A 192 -37.17 7.16 4.30
N ASP A 193 -38.49 7.27 4.19
CA ASP A 193 -39.26 8.40 4.70
C ASP A 193 -39.14 8.51 6.23
N ALA A 194 -39.19 7.38 6.94
CA ALA A 194 -39.02 7.33 8.40
C ALA A 194 -37.63 7.80 8.85
N VAL A 195 -36.56 7.42 8.13
CA VAL A 195 -35.19 7.90 8.40
C VAL A 195 -35.06 9.39 8.09
N ARG A 196 -35.67 9.85 6.99
CA ARG A 196 -35.63 11.24 6.54
C ARG A 196 -36.31 12.18 7.54
N GLU A 197 -37.42 11.77 8.13
CA GLU A 197 -38.16 12.56 9.12
C GLU A 197 -37.31 12.93 10.35
N HIS A 198 -36.41 12.02 10.75
CA HIS A 198 -35.52 12.22 11.89
C HIS A 198 -34.16 12.83 11.51
N ALA A 199 -33.92 13.07 10.22
CA ALA A 199 -32.65 13.56 9.73
C ALA A 199 -32.54 15.10 9.90
N PRO A 200 -31.36 15.64 10.26
CA PRO A 200 -31.14 17.08 10.24
C PRO A 200 -31.32 17.63 8.81
N PRO A 201 -31.68 18.93 8.64
CA PRO A 201 -32.07 19.49 7.33
C PRO A 201 -31.05 19.24 6.20
N TRP A 202 -29.75 19.33 6.49
CA TRP A 202 -28.71 19.07 5.48
C TRP A 202 -28.69 17.62 5.01
N LEU A 203 -28.99 16.65 5.89
CA LEU A 203 -29.00 15.23 5.57
C LEU A 203 -30.27 14.86 4.82
N ALA A 204 -31.43 15.41 5.22
CA ALA A 204 -32.68 15.26 4.48
C ALA A 204 -32.52 15.75 3.02
N ASN A 205 -31.92 16.94 2.84
CA ASN A 205 -31.62 17.46 1.49
C ASN A 205 -30.66 16.54 0.71
N ALA A 206 -29.63 16.00 1.37
CA ALA A 206 -28.70 15.07 0.72
C ALA A 206 -29.37 13.73 0.35
N MET A 207 -30.28 13.23 1.18
CA MET A 207 -31.09 12.04 0.92
C MET A 207 -31.99 12.26 -0.30
N ASP A 208 -32.73 13.37 -0.33
CA ASP A 208 -33.62 13.72 -1.45
C ASP A 208 -32.84 13.88 -2.75
N LEU A 209 -31.72 14.61 -2.68
CA LEU A 209 -30.84 14.79 -3.83
C LEU A 209 -30.30 13.45 -4.32
N SER A 210 -29.93 12.53 -3.43
CA SER A 210 -29.46 11.19 -3.81
C SER A 210 -30.54 10.35 -4.48
N LEU A 211 -31.80 10.49 -4.05
CA LEU A 211 -32.93 9.75 -4.61
C LEU A 211 -33.30 10.24 -6.01
N VAL A 212 -33.29 11.56 -6.22
CA VAL A 212 -33.59 12.18 -7.52
C VAL A 212 -32.47 11.96 -8.52
N THR A 213 -31.21 12.07 -8.08
CA THR A 213 -30.05 12.05 -8.98
C THR A 213 -29.44 10.65 -9.16
N LEU A 214 -29.78 9.71 -8.27
CA LEU A 214 -29.22 8.34 -8.21
C LEU A 214 -27.68 8.31 -8.14
N GLN A 215 -27.08 9.34 -7.58
CA GLN A 215 -25.63 9.46 -7.46
C GLN A 215 -25.11 8.76 -6.21
N ALA A 216 -23.83 8.36 -6.25
CA ALA A 216 -23.18 7.80 -5.09
C ALA A 216 -23.00 8.86 -4.00
N ARG A 217 -22.98 8.43 -2.73
CA ARG A 217 -22.77 9.31 -1.56
C ARG A 217 -21.56 10.25 -1.71
N ALA A 218 -20.46 9.76 -2.27
CA ALA A 218 -19.24 10.56 -2.45
C ALA A 218 -19.42 11.67 -3.51
N GLU A 219 -20.28 11.43 -4.51
CA GLU A 219 -20.60 12.40 -5.56
C GLU A 219 -21.54 13.46 -5.00
N ILE A 220 -22.58 13.06 -4.26
CA ILE A 220 -23.48 13.99 -3.54
C ILE A 220 -22.70 14.94 -2.64
N ALA A 221 -21.77 14.41 -1.86
CA ALA A 221 -20.95 15.22 -0.95
C ALA A 221 -19.98 16.19 -1.66
N ALA A 222 -19.66 15.94 -2.94
CA ALA A 222 -18.73 16.75 -3.72
C ALA A 222 -19.43 17.79 -4.61
N MET A 223 -20.76 17.75 -4.74
CA MET A 223 -21.52 18.69 -5.56
C MET A 223 -21.40 20.11 -5.05
N ARG A 224 -21.24 21.06 -5.98
CA ARG A 224 -21.25 22.50 -5.68
C ARG A 224 -22.35 23.21 -6.46
N PHE A 225 -22.88 24.30 -5.92
CA PHE A 225 -23.83 25.16 -6.64
C PHE A 225 -23.26 25.71 -7.95
N ASP A 226 -21.95 25.99 -7.96
CA ASP A 226 -21.27 26.41 -9.19
C ASP A 226 -21.31 25.32 -10.29
N ASP A 227 -21.53 24.04 -9.97
CA ASP A 227 -21.59 23.01 -11.00
C ASP A 227 -22.85 23.09 -11.88
N GLU A 228 -23.82 23.92 -11.52
CA GLU A 228 -24.93 24.31 -12.39
C GLU A 228 -24.45 25.39 -13.38
N ARG A 229 -23.81 24.94 -14.48
CA ARG A 229 -23.26 25.84 -15.52
C ARG A 229 -24.26 26.20 -16.61
N GLN A 230 -25.34 25.44 -16.72
CA GLN A 230 -26.40 25.59 -17.70
C GLN A 230 -27.72 25.35 -16.99
N ALA A 231 -28.72 26.21 -17.23
CA ALA A 231 -30.04 26.08 -16.62
C ALA A 231 -30.59 24.66 -16.84
N GLY A 232 -30.91 23.99 -15.73
CA GLY A 232 -31.45 22.63 -15.75
C GLY A 232 -30.43 21.49 -15.90
N TYR A 233 -29.12 21.76 -15.87
CA TYR A 233 -28.09 20.72 -15.89
C TYR A 233 -27.07 20.85 -14.75
N LEU A 234 -26.92 19.77 -13.98
CA LEU A 234 -25.89 19.61 -12.95
C LEU A 234 -24.70 18.83 -13.51
N PHE A 235 -23.50 19.37 -13.36
CA PHE A 235 -22.27 18.69 -13.78
C PHE A 235 -21.64 17.92 -12.63
N VAL A 236 -21.67 16.58 -12.68
CA VAL A 236 -21.19 15.71 -11.60
C VAL A 236 -19.84 15.09 -11.95
N ASP A 237 -18.89 15.19 -11.02
CA ASP A 237 -17.59 14.51 -11.08
C ASP A 237 -17.64 13.18 -10.32
N ARG A 238 -17.39 12.07 -11.03
CA ARG A 238 -17.46 10.73 -10.41
C ARG A 238 -16.22 10.40 -9.59
N ALA A 239 -16.45 9.96 -8.36
CA ALA A 239 -15.40 9.52 -7.44
C ALA A 239 -14.76 8.19 -7.86
N ALA A 240 -15.51 7.30 -8.52
CA ALA A 240 -15.03 6.03 -9.06
C ALA A 240 -15.42 5.86 -10.53
N ARG A 241 -14.80 4.90 -11.23
CA ARG A 241 -15.30 4.50 -12.56
C ARG A 241 -16.63 3.77 -12.38
N GLY A 242 -17.72 4.50 -12.51
CA GLY A 242 -19.01 3.92 -12.87
C GLY A 242 -19.01 3.40 -14.30
N HIS A 243 -20.19 3.16 -14.88
CA HIS A 243 -20.40 2.58 -16.21
C HIS A 243 -19.37 3.06 -17.26
N PRO A 244 -18.71 2.15 -18.01
CA PRO A 244 -17.56 2.47 -18.87
C PRO A 244 -17.87 3.44 -20.01
N ALA A 245 -19.15 3.63 -20.35
CA ALA A 245 -19.59 4.53 -21.41
C ALA A 245 -19.68 6.01 -20.99
N LEU A 246 -19.62 6.33 -19.69
CA LEU A 246 -19.75 7.72 -19.24
C LEU A 246 -18.38 8.35 -18.97
N PRO A 247 -18.21 9.66 -19.25
CA PRO A 247 -17.00 10.40 -18.88
C PRO A 247 -16.86 10.58 -17.37
N ARG A 248 -15.71 11.10 -16.93
CA ARG A 248 -15.44 11.36 -15.50
C ARG A 248 -16.31 12.47 -14.93
N ARG A 249 -16.52 13.51 -15.74
CA ARG A 249 -17.48 14.59 -15.53
C ARG A 249 -18.64 14.44 -16.50
N TYR A 250 -19.87 14.47 -16.04
CA TYR A 250 -21.04 14.32 -16.91
C TYR A 250 -22.19 15.21 -16.47
N ARG A 251 -23.07 15.56 -17.43
CA ARG A 251 -24.26 16.37 -17.18
C ARG A 251 -25.42 15.48 -16.77
N LEU A 252 -26.13 15.91 -15.74
CA LEU A 252 -27.38 15.32 -15.26
C LEU A 252 -28.47 16.38 -15.43
N ALA A 253 -29.58 16.03 -16.07
CA ALA A 253 -30.72 16.92 -16.15
C ALA A 253 -31.41 16.99 -14.78
N VAL A 254 -31.53 18.19 -14.21
CA VAL A 254 -32.12 18.45 -12.89
C VAL A 254 -33.63 18.70 -13.00
N HIS A 255 -34.08 19.07 -14.19
CA HIS A 255 -35.49 19.11 -14.57
C HIS A 255 -35.70 18.07 -15.68
N GLY A 256 -36.88 17.44 -15.71
CA GLY A 256 -37.34 16.81 -16.96
C GLY A 256 -37.18 17.81 -18.11
N PRO A 257 -36.98 17.37 -19.36
CA PRO A 257 -36.68 18.28 -20.47
C PRO A 257 -37.63 19.48 -20.38
N PRO A 258 -37.12 20.73 -20.43
CA PRO A 258 -37.98 21.89 -20.26
C PRO A 258 -39.15 21.69 -21.20
N ALA A 259 -40.38 21.77 -20.66
CA ALA A 259 -41.58 21.63 -21.46
C ALA A 259 -41.36 22.49 -22.70
N ALA A 260 -41.35 21.85 -23.88
CA ALA A 260 -41.05 22.52 -25.13
C ALA A 260 -41.90 23.79 -25.15
N GLU A 261 -41.25 24.96 -25.21
CA GLU A 261 -41.98 26.21 -25.37
C GLU A 261 -42.97 26.01 -26.53
N PRO A 262 -44.26 26.33 -26.35
CA PRO A 262 -45.21 26.17 -27.43
C PRO A 262 -44.66 26.93 -28.63
N PRO A 263 -44.59 26.30 -29.82
CA PRO A 263 -43.99 26.94 -30.98
C PRO A 263 -44.74 28.25 -31.21
N THR A 264 -44.01 29.36 -31.13
CA THR A 264 -44.51 30.67 -31.48
C THR A 264 -45.10 30.57 -32.89
N PRO A 265 -46.36 31.01 -33.14
CA PRO A 265 -46.94 30.89 -34.46
C PRO A 265 -46.10 31.70 -35.44
N ARG A 266 -45.35 30.98 -36.28
CA ARG A 266 -44.58 31.53 -37.37
C ARG A 266 -45.59 31.96 -38.42
N ILE A 267 -45.77 33.26 -38.58
CA ILE A 267 -46.63 33.86 -39.61
C ILE A 267 -46.18 33.31 -40.97
N LEU A 268 -47.12 32.67 -41.67
CA LEU A 268 -46.97 32.14 -43.02
C LEU A 268 -46.74 33.31 -43.99
N GLY A 269 -45.52 33.40 -44.54
CA GLY A 269 -45.25 34.12 -45.78
C GLY A 269 -44.91 33.11 -46.86
N ALA A 270 -45.78 33.01 -47.87
CA ALA A 270 -45.57 32.28 -49.13
C ALA A 270 -44.26 32.75 -49.82
N GLN A 271 -43.51 32.00 -50.63
CA GLN A 271 -43.87 31.17 -51.79
C GLN A 271 -42.66 30.30 -52.21
N GLY A 272 -42.94 29.14 -52.82
CA GLY A 272 -42.13 28.47 -53.88
C GLY A 272 -40.84 27.76 -53.43
N ALA A 273 -40.41 26.62 -53.97
CA ALA A 273 -40.93 25.70 -54.96
C ALA A 273 -40.16 24.36 -54.78
N LEU A 274 -40.79 23.29 -55.25
CA LEU A 274 -40.32 21.92 -55.49
C LEU A 274 -38.80 21.76 -55.74
N ASP A 275 -38.15 20.74 -55.17
CA ASP A 275 -37.94 19.45 -55.87
C ASP A 275 -37.16 18.44 -55.03
N GLY A 276 -37.42 17.15 -55.25
CA GLY A 276 -36.86 16.05 -54.47
C GLY A 276 -35.45 15.63 -54.88
N ARG A 277 -34.74 14.95 -53.95
CA ARG A 277 -33.88 13.77 -54.22
C ARG A 277 -33.28 13.19 -52.92
N ARG A 278 -33.20 11.86 -52.91
CA ARG A 278 -32.61 10.97 -51.90
C ARG A 278 -31.07 11.07 -51.88
N ALA A 279 -30.45 10.85 -50.71
CA ALA A 279 -29.23 10.05 -50.48
C ALA A 279 -28.74 10.28 -49.01
N ARG A 280 -28.72 9.26 -48.14
CA ARG A 280 -27.61 8.30 -47.88
C ARG A 280 -26.33 8.92 -47.29
N HIS A 281 -25.89 8.30 -46.19
CA HIS A 281 -24.68 8.50 -45.38
C HIS A 281 -23.39 8.81 -46.15
N ALA A 282 -22.53 9.67 -45.59
CA ALA A 282 -21.08 9.44 -45.52
C ALA A 282 -20.38 10.37 -44.52
N PHE A 283 -19.52 9.78 -43.70
CA PHE A 283 -18.48 10.41 -42.90
C PHE A 283 -17.48 11.17 -43.81
N ALA A 284 -17.07 12.38 -43.41
CA ALA A 284 -15.95 13.08 -44.05
C ALA A 284 -14.78 13.23 -43.06
N ARG A 285 -13.68 12.52 -43.37
CA ARG A 285 -12.33 12.76 -42.87
C ARG A 285 -11.78 14.06 -43.46
N VAL A 286 -11.08 14.85 -42.65
CA VAL A 286 -10.33 16.05 -43.07
C VAL A 286 -8.92 15.62 -43.53
N PRO A 287 -8.43 16.03 -44.71
CA PRO A 287 -7.05 15.79 -45.14
C PRO A 287 -6.10 16.97 -44.80
N PRO A 288 -4.77 16.74 -44.76
CA PRO A 288 -3.80 17.72 -44.27
C PRO A 288 -3.08 18.50 -45.39
N GLY A 289 -2.70 19.75 -45.06
CA GLY A 289 -1.41 20.35 -45.44
C GLY A 289 -1.41 21.42 -46.54
N ALA A 290 -0.94 22.63 -46.19
CA ALA A 290 0.01 23.42 -46.99
C ALA A 290 0.62 24.57 -46.18
N ARG A 291 1.94 24.73 -46.30
CA ARG A 291 2.82 25.72 -45.65
C ARG A 291 2.87 27.06 -46.39
N ARG A 292 3.18 28.14 -45.66
CA ARG A 292 4.09 29.29 -45.92
C ARG A 292 3.67 30.39 -44.92
N GLY A 293 4.48 31.25 -44.31
CA GLY A 293 5.88 31.66 -44.35
C GLY A 293 5.96 32.82 -43.32
N GLY A 294 7.05 32.93 -42.56
CA GLY A 294 7.09 33.66 -41.30
C GLY A 294 7.23 35.20 -41.33
N SER A 295 7.22 35.80 -40.14
CA SER A 295 8.13 36.86 -39.66
C SER A 295 7.67 37.40 -38.30
N GLY A 296 8.61 37.92 -37.50
CA GLY A 296 8.32 38.97 -36.52
C GLY A 296 8.27 38.56 -35.04
N ARG A 297 9.34 38.89 -34.31
CA ARG A 297 9.46 38.90 -32.84
C ARG A 297 8.52 39.94 -32.20
N ALA A 298 7.98 39.64 -31.02
CA ALA A 298 7.77 40.62 -29.94
C ALA A 298 7.67 39.94 -28.56
N SER A 299 8.74 40.14 -27.80
CA SER A 299 8.93 40.23 -26.35
C SER A 299 7.69 40.41 -25.46
N GLY A 300 7.69 39.75 -24.29
CA GLY A 300 7.06 40.27 -23.06
C GLY A 300 6.07 39.35 -22.35
N ALA A 301 6.56 38.43 -21.51
CA ALA A 301 5.76 37.78 -20.46
C ALA A 301 6.35 38.15 -19.09
N PRO A 302 5.56 38.70 -18.14
CA PRO A 302 6.06 39.06 -16.81
C PRO A 302 6.27 37.83 -15.91
N PRO A 303 7.26 37.85 -15.00
CA PRO A 303 7.53 36.74 -14.10
C PRO A 303 6.54 36.68 -12.93
N ALA A 304 6.19 35.44 -12.53
CA ALA A 304 5.39 35.15 -11.35
C ALA A 304 6.13 35.51 -10.04
N PRO A 305 5.42 35.95 -8.98
CA PRO A 305 6.03 36.36 -7.72
C PRO A 305 6.53 35.15 -6.91
N GLN A 306 7.78 35.26 -6.42
CA GLN A 306 8.43 34.31 -5.53
C GLN A 306 7.96 34.54 -4.08
N LEU A 307 7.51 33.48 -3.41
CA LEU A 307 7.25 33.47 -1.97
C LEU A 307 8.60 33.41 -1.19
N PRO A 308 8.76 34.16 -0.09
CA PRO A 308 10.01 34.21 0.64
C PRO A 308 10.28 32.92 1.43
N ARG A 309 11.54 32.49 1.36
CA ARG A 309 12.14 31.39 2.14
C ARG A 309 12.23 31.79 3.62
N SER A 310 11.60 31.05 4.51
CA SER A 310 11.84 31.18 5.96
C SER A 310 13.13 30.45 6.35
N THR A 311 14.00 31.20 7.00
CA THR A 311 15.28 30.84 7.61
C THR A 311 15.18 29.75 8.67
N GLY A 312 16.27 28.99 8.81
CA GLY A 312 16.42 27.79 9.64
C GLY A 312 16.50 27.98 11.17
N PRO A 313 16.98 26.95 11.89
CA PRO A 313 16.53 26.62 13.24
C PRO A 313 17.35 27.30 14.35
N GLY A 314 16.64 27.87 15.32
CA GLY A 314 17.21 28.35 16.58
C GLY A 314 17.41 27.20 17.58
N ARG A 315 18.67 26.92 17.91
CA ARG A 315 19.09 26.16 19.10
C ARG A 315 18.79 26.94 20.38
N ARG A 316 18.37 26.25 21.45
CA ARG A 316 18.75 26.51 22.87
C ARG A 316 18.18 25.42 23.81
N PRO A 317 18.69 25.28 25.06
CA PRO A 317 19.49 24.12 25.45
C PRO A 317 18.88 23.28 26.60
N ALA A 318 19.63 22.22 26.95
CA ALA A 318 19.38 21.32 28.07
C ALA A 318 19.73 21.94 29.44
N THR A 319 18.89 21.65 30.44
CA THR A 319 19.15 21.68 31.90
C THR A 319 18.17 20.68 32.53
N GLY A 320 18.63 19.58 33.14
CA GLY A 320 18.83 19.43 34.60
C GLY A 320 17.47 19.38 35.32
N GLY A 321 16.94 18.27 35.84
CA GLY A 321 17.47 17.43 36.92
C GLY A 321 16.56 17.61 38.15
N GLY A 322 15.93 16.54 38.65
CA GLY A 322 15.10 16.62 39.87
C GLY A 322 14.32 15.34 40.18
N LEU A 323 14.78 14.60 41.18
CA LEU A 323 14.17 13.41 41.79
C LEU A 323 12.76 13.69 42.33
N VAL A 324 11.87 12.69 42.33
CA VAL A 324 11.11 12.26 43.53
C VAL A 324 10.81 10.75 43.45
N GLN A 325 11.12 10.05 44.55
CA GLN A 325 10.82 8.65 44.88
C GLN A 325 9.31 8.44 45.07
N GLY A 326 8.69 7.33 44.67
CA GLY A 326 8.64 6.12 45.50
C GLY A 326 7.18 5.71 45.80
N CYS A 327 6.98 4.43 46.12
CA CYS A 327 5.73 3.72 46.44
C CYS A 327 4.93 3.26 45.19
N GLY A 328 4.68 1.97 44.93
CA GLY A 328 4.79 0.76 45.73
C GLY A 328 3.48 -0.03 45.64
N ALA A 329 3.59 -1.33 45.34
CA ALA A 329 2.57 -2.39 45.54
C ALA A 329 1.30 -2.36 44.67
N THR A 330 0.71 -3.44 44.11
CA THR A 330 1.01 -4.87 43.87
C THR A 330 -0.11 -5.34 42.90
N PRO A 331 0.13 -6.25 41.94
CA PRO A 331 -0.93 -6.75 41.05
C PRO A 331 -1.77 -7.87 41.68
N VAL A 332 -3.09 -7.78 41.57
CA VAL A 332 -4.05 -8.83 41.94
C VAL A 332 -4.06 -9.92 40.86
N ARG A 333 -3.82 -11.17 41.30
CA ARG A 333 -3.91 -12.39 40.49
C ARG A 333 -5.37 -12.88 40.34
N PRO A 334 -5.66 -13.69 39.30
CA PRO A 334 -7.01 -14.12 38.96
C PRO A 334 -7.50 -15.30 39.81
N HIS A 335 -8.79 -15.32 40.12
CA HIS A 335 -9.47 -16.45 40.73
C HIS A 335 -9.82 -17.51 39.68
N HIS A 336 -9.23 -18.69 39.84
CA HIS A 336 -9.82 -19.96 39.41
C HIS A 336 -10.82 -20.42 40.48
N ARG A 337 -12.01 -20.85 40.04
CA ARG A 337 -12.84 -21.85 40.72
C ARG A 337 -13.51 -22.71 39.65
N GLY A 338 -13.38 -24.02 39.81
CA GLY A 338 -14.14 -25.02 39.06
C GLY A 338 -15.19 -25.69 39.95
N TYR A 339 -15.98 -26.54 39.28
CA TYR A 339 -17.06 -27.44 39.74
C TYR A 339 -18.32 -26.70 40.26
N ASP A 340 -19.53 -26.92 39.73
CA ASP A 340 -20.14 -28.09 39.06
C ASP A 340 -20.62 -27.86 37.62
#